data_AF-A0A9E3TC03-F1
#
_entry.id   AF-A0A9E3TC03-F1
#
_cell.length_a   1.000
_cell.length_b   1.000
_cell.length_c   1.000
_cell.angle_alpha   90.00
_cell.angle_beta   90.00
_cell.angle_gamma   90.00
#
_symmetry.space_group_name_H-M   'P 1'
#
loop_
_entity.id
_entity.type
_entity.pdbx_description
1 polymer ?
#
loop_
_entity_poly.entity_id
_entity_poly.type
_entity_poly.pdbx_seq_one_letter_code
_entity_poly.pdbx_strand_id
1 'polypeptide(L)'
;MKCAIGFLRTGLLLLAALVPAAARADTYDTATLVNVTTAGKEDVQFLYDRHIDIVGVRGDVVKALVTAEQLEVLSESGLKVEILYAEMQEDRQRWTEASASYTSATSYYTPSRFDTVNPPAGSLMEHLLEQHDAHPDITRLHNLGASQDGAYDIIAMEVSKNPDVVEAEPKIRIYANIHGDEKGG
;
A
#
# COMPACT_ATOMS: atom_id res chain seq x y z
N MET A 1 -26.70 -15.14 69.45
CA MET A 1 -25.46 -14.78 68.74
C MET A 1 -25.85 -14.20 67.39
N LYS A 2 -25.44 -12.95 67.11
CA LYS A 2 -25.76 -12.19 65.90
C LYS A 2 -24.91 -12.70 64.74
N CYS A 3 -25.48 -12.93 63.56
CA CYS A 3 -24.70 -13.01 62.32
C CYS A 3 -25.42 -12.19 61.26
N ALA A 4 -24.84 -11.04 60.92
CA ALA A 4 -25.33 -10.12 59.91
C ALA A 4 -24.80 -10.54 58.54
N ILE A 5 -25.69 -10.79 57.59
CA ILE A 5 -25.37 -11.05 56.19
C ILE A 5 -25.19 -9.68 55.51
N GLY A 6 -23.95 -9.30 55.26
CA GLY A 6 -23.58 -8.10 54.51
C GLY A 6 -23.57 -8.38 53.02
N PHE A 7 -24.44 -7.68 52.28
CA PHE A 7 -24.40 -7.58 50.82
C PHE A 7 -23.12 -6.86 50.37
N LEU A 8 -22.25 -7.53 49.61
CA LEU A 8 -21.18 -6.86 48.87
C LEU A 8 -21.66 -6.65 47.42
N ARG A 9 -22.08 -5.42 47.10
CA ARG A 9 -22.34 -5.00 45.72
C ARG A 9 -21.00 -4.78 45.02
N THR A 10 -20.62 -5.73 44.17
CA THR A 10 -19.46 -5.56 43.28
C THR A 10 -19.86 -4.60 42.16
N GLY A 11 -19.48 -3.33 42.28
CA GLY A 11 -19.60 -2.34 41.22
C GLY A 11 -18.57 -2.62 40.14
N LEU A 12 -19.02 -3.08 38.97
CA LEU A 12 -18.20 -3.18 37.77
C LEU A 12 -17.96 -1.77 37.21
N LEU A 13 -16.79 -1.19 37.47
CA LEU A 13 -16.32 0.02 36.80
C LEU A 13 -15.93 -0.33 35.36
N LEU A 14 -16.77 0.04 34.39
CA LEU A 14 -16.34 0.13 32.99
C LEU A 14 -15.46 1.38 32.85
N LEU A 15 -14.15 1.19 32.80
CA LEU A 15 -13.25 2.18 32.20
C LEU A 15 -13.42 2.11 30.69
N ALA A 16 -14.21 3.03 30.11
CA ALA A 16 -14.15 3.28 28.68
C ALA A 16 -12.82 4.00 28.40
N ALA A 17 -11.81 3.25 27.95
CA ALA A 17 -10.61 3.84 27.41
C ALA A 17 -10.97 4.54 26.10
N LEU A 18 -11.11 5.87 26.13
CA LEU A 18 -11.07 6.70 24.94
C LEU A 18 -9.65 6.60 24.37
N VAL A 19 -9.44 5.64 23.49
CA VAL A 19 -8.26 5.62 22.63
C VAL A 19 -8.44 6.79 21.66
N PRO A 20 -7.58 7.82 21.67
CA PRO A 20 -7.63 8.84 20.64
C PRO A 20 -7.41 8.16 19.30
N ALA A 21 -8.35 8.34 18.37
CA ALA A 21 -8.12 7.98 16.98
C ALA A 21 -6.91 8.80 16.51
N ALA A 22 -5.75 8.17 16.39
CA ALA A 22 -4.60 8.80 15.78
C ALA A 22 -4.99 9.11 14.33
N ALA A 23 -5.12 10.40 14.00
CA ALA A 23 -5.27 10.80 12.61
C ALA A 23 -4.06 10.26 11.85
N ARG A 24 -4.31 9.39 10.87
CA ARG A 24 -3.25 8.87 10.01
C ARG A 24 -2.87 10.01 9.08
N ALA A 25 -1.58 10.35 9.06
CA ALA A 25 -1.06 11.31 8.09
C ALA A 25 -1.34 10.77 6.68
N ASP A 26 -1.86 11.65 5.83
CA ASP A 26 -2.15 11.36 4.42
C ASP A 26 -1.17 12.12 3.53
N THR A 27 -0.91 11.60 2.33
CA THR A 27 -0.08 12.22 1.29
C THR A 27 -0.48 13.68 1.10
N TYR A 28 -1.79 13.95 1.05
CA TYR A 28 -2.31 15.30 0.81
C TYR A 28 -2.24 16.26 2.01
N ASP A 29 -1.71 15.81 3.16
CA ASP A 29 -1.42 16.68 4.29
C ASP A 29 -0.08 17.42 4.11
N THR A 30 0.78 16.91 3.21
CA THR A 30 2.13 17.44 2.95
C THR A 30 2.37 17.80 1.49
N ALA A 31 1.59 17.23 0.57
CA ALA A 31 1.66 17.49 -0.85
C ALA A 31 0.30 17.89 -1.44
N THR A 32 0.33 18.63 -2.55
CA THR A 32 -0.85 19.00 -3.33
C THR A 32 -0.78 18.29 -4.67
N LEU A 33 -1.88 17.66 -5.10
CA LEU A 33 -1.98 17.06 -6.42
C LEU A 33 -2.33 18.14 -7.45
N VAL A 34 -1.52 18.22 -8.50
CA VAL A 34 -1.67 19.22 -9.56
C VAL A 34 -1.56 18.60 -10.96
N ASN A 35 -2.23 19.21 -11.92
CA ASN A 35 -1.90 19.10 -13.33
C ASN A 35 -1.05 20.31 -13.74
N VAL A 36 0.07 20.07 -14.39
CA VAL A 36 0.94 21.09 -15.00
C VAL A 36 0.89 20.92 -16.50
N THR A 37 0.46 21.95 -17.23
CA THR A 37 0.49 21.95 -18.71
C THR A 37 1.88 22.37 -19.17
N THR A 38 2.49 21.55 -20.02
CA THR A 38 3.86 21.71 -20.55
C THR A 38 3.81 21.93 -22.05
N ALA A 39 4.69 22.78 -22.59
CA ALA A 39 4.83 23.03 -24.02
C ALA A 39 5.90 22.14 -24.68
N GLY A 40 6.75 21.48 -23.89
CA GLY A 40 7.80 20.62 -24.40
C GLY A 40 8.71 20.04 -23.33
N LYS A 41 9.82 19.45 -23.77
CA LYS A 41 10.75 18.72 -22.90
C LYS A 41 11.47 19.62 -21.89
N GLU A 42 11.66 20.90 -22.19
CA GLU A 42 12.31 21.85 -21.28
C GLU A 42 11.47 22.08 -20.02
N ASP A 43 10.15 22.17 -20.15
CA ASP A 43 9.24 22.29 -18.99
C ASP A 43 9.26 21.02 -18.15
N VAL A 44 9.27 19.84 -18.79
CA VAL A 44 9.39 18.56 -18.07
C VAL A 44 10.74 18.46 -17.35
N GLN A 45 11.83 18.90 -17.99
CA GLN A 45 13.14 18.96 -17.36
C GLN A 45 13.15 19.92 -16.17
N PHE A 46 12.48 21.07 -16.29
CA PHE A 46 12.30 22.00 -15.18
C PHE A 46 11.61 21.32 -13.98
N LEU A 47 10.59 20.48 -14.19
CA LEU A 47 9.96 19.72 -13.11
C LEU A 47 10.96 18.76 -12.43
N TYR A 48 11.74 18.02 -13.23
CA TYR A 48 12.78 17.12 -12.70
C TYR A 48 13.85 17.85 -11.89
N ASP A 49 14.33 18.99 -12.40
CA ASP A 49 15.37 19.78 -11.75
C ASP A 49 14.92 20.35 -10.41
N ARG A 50 13.60 20.45 -10.18
CA ARG A 50 13.00 20.88 -8.90
C ARG A 50 12.52 19.74 -8.03
N HIS A 51 12.88 18.50 -8.37
CA HIS A 51 12.50 17.30 -7.64
C HIS A 51 10.99 17.20 -7.42
N ILE A 52 10.20 17.64 -8.41
CA ILE A 52 8.75 17.48 -8.39
C ILE A 52 8.41 16.02 -8.69
N ASP A 53 7.53 15.44 -7.87
CA ASP A 53 7.14 14.05 -8.00
C ASP A 53 6.07 13.89 -9.09
N ILE A 54 6.45 13.27 -10.21
CA ILE A 54 5.57 13.08 -11.36
C ILE A 54 4.86 11.74 -11.21
N VAL A 55 3.55 11.80 -10.99
CA VAL A 55 2.69 10.61 -10.82
C VAL A 55 2.02 10.15 -12.12
N GLY A 56 2.10 10.96 -13.17
CA GLY A 56 1.59 10.56 -14.48
C GLY A 56 1.79 11.60 -15.57
N VAL A 57 1.85 11.15 -16.82
CA VAL A 57 1.99 12.02 -18.00
C VAL A 57 0.95 11.62 -19.03
N ARG A 58 0.16 12.60 -19.51
CA ARG A 58 -0.84 12.39 -20.56
C ARG A 58 -0.80 13.54 -21.56
N GLY A 59 -0.17 13.31 -22.71
CA GLY A 59 0.01 14.34 -23.71
C GLY A 59 0.92 15.45 -23.19
N ASP A 60 0.40 16.68 -23.18
CA ASP A 60 1.05 17.88 -22.68
C ASP A 60 0.80 18.15 -21.19
N VAL A 61 0.02 17.31 -20.51
CA VAL A 61 -0.29 17.46 -19.08
C VAL A 61 0.53 16.47 -18.24
N VAL A 62 1.27 17.01 -17.29
CA VAL A 62 1.99 16.27 -16.26
C VAL A 62 1.21 16.36 -14.96
N LYS A 63 0.80 15.22 -14.42
CA LYS A 63 0.21 15.12 -13.08
C LYS A 63 1.33 14.94 -12.07
N ALA A 64 1.33 15.74 -11.01
CA ALA A 64 2.39 15.75 -10.02
C ALA A 64 1.89 15.96 -8.60
N LEU A 65 2.65 15.46 -7.62
CA LEU A 65 2.56 15.82 -6.21
C LEU A 65 3.60 16.90 -5.93
N VAL A 66 3.15 18.02 -5.36
CA VAL A 66 4.03 19.18 -5.08
C VAL A 66 3.90 19.63 -3.64
N THR A 67 5.02 19.96 -3.01
CA THR A 67 5.01 20.64 -1.70
C THR A 67 4.50 22.08 -1.85
N ALA A 68 4.21 22.75 -0.73
CA ALA A 68 3.84 24.17 -0.74
C ALA A 68 4.92 25.03 -1.42
N GLU A 69 6.20 24.80 -1.11
CA GLU A 69 7.34 25.51 -1.71
C GLU A 69 7.45 25.25 -3.22
N GLN A 70 7.25 24.01 -3.67
CA GLN A 70 7.27 23.67 -5.09
C GLN A 70 6.08 24.29 -5.83
N LEU A 71 4.92 24.40 -5.18
CA LEU A 71 3.75 25.06 -5.76
C LEU A 71 4.00 26.56 -5.96
N GLU A 72 4.68 27.23 -5.03
CA GLU A 72 5.11 28.62 -5.18
C GLU A 72 6.04 28.77 -6.40
N VAL A 73 7.09 27.94 -6.49
CA VAL A 73 8.01 27.91 -7.64
C VAL A 73 7.26 27.69 -8.97
N LEU A 74 6.29 26.79 -8.99
CA LEU A 74 5.48 26.55 -10.19
C LEU A 74 4.62 27.77 -10.55
N SER A 75 4.05 28.46 -9.56
CA SER A 75 3.25 29.66 -9.80
C SER A 75 4.07 30.82 -10.40
N GLU A 76 5.37 30.86 -10.10
CA GLU A 76 6.32 31.84 -10.66
C GLU A 76 6.89 31.42 -12.02
N SER A 77 6.80 30.14 -12.39
CA SER A 77 7.40 29.59 -13.62
C SER A 77 6.70 30.03 -14.92
N GLY A 78 5.47 30.53 -14.82
CA GLY A 78 4.61 30.83 -15.98
C GLY A 78 3.92 29.59 -16.59
N LEU A 79 4.17 28.39 -16.05
CA LEU A 79 3.44 27.18 -16.43
C LEU A 79 1.99 27.26 -15.94
N LYS A 80 1.07 26.68 -16.72
CA LYS A 80 -0.33 26.56 -16.31
C LYS A 80 -0.45 25.41 -15.32
N VAL A 81 -0.88 25.74 -14.10
CA VAL A 81 -1.08 24.78 -13.01
C VAL A 81 -2.56 24.73 -12.63
N GLU A 82 -3.11 23.53 -12.50
CA GLU A 82 -4.46 23.26 -11.99
C GLU A 82 -4.37 22.38 -10.75
N ILE A 83 -4.94 22.83 -9.63
CA ILE A 83 -4.99 22.04 -8.39
C ILE A 83 -6.20 21.10 -8.41
N LEU A 84 -5.97 19.81 -8.17
CA LEU A 84 -6.97 18.75 -8.32
C LEU A 84 -7.71 18.45 -7.00
N TYR A 85 -8.39 19.46 -6.42
CA TYR A 85 -9.06 19.31 -5.11
C TYR A 85 -10.07 18.16 -5.06
N ALA A 86 -10.89 18.00 -6.09
CA ALA A 86 -11.91 16.95 -6.12
C ALA A 86 -11.27 15.55 -6.11
N GLU A 87 -10.26 15.33 -6.94
CA GLU A 87 -9.54 14.06 -7.02
C GLU A 87 -8.86 13.72 -5.69
N MET A 88 -8.24 14.71 -5.03
CA MET A 88 -7.66 14.50 -3.70
C MET A 88 -8.70 14.06 -2.66
N GLN A 89 -9.91 14.64 -2.69
CA GLN A 89 -10.99 14.25 -1.77
C GLN A 89 -11.53 12.85 -2.07
N GLU A 90 -11.70 12.51 -3.35
CA GLU A 90 -12.12 11.17 -3.78
C GLU A 90 -11.10 10.10 -3.36
N ASP A 91 -9.80 10.38 -3.53
CA ASP A 91 -8.74 9.49 -3.09
C ASP A 91 -8.74 9.31 -1.56
N ARG A 92 -8.90 10.40 -0.78
CA ARG A 92 -9.05 10.32 0.69
C ARG A 92 -10.24 9.47 1.10
N GLN A 93 -11.38 9.65 0.45
CA GLN A 93 -12.58 8.87 0.74
C GLN A 93 -12.35 7.39 0.46
N ARG A 94 -11.75 7.05 -0.69
CA ARG A 94 -11.42 5.67 -1.07
C ARG A 94 -10.57 4.98 -0.01
N TRP A 95 -9.57 5.66 0.54
CA TRP A 95 -8.67 5.08 1.55
C TRP A 95 -9.26 5.05 2.96
N THR A 96 -10.14 5.99 3.29
CA THR A 96 -10.89 5.95 4.55
C THR A 96 -11.85 4.75 4.57
N GLU A 97 -12.50 4.48 3.44
CA GLU A 97 -13.40 3.33 3.25
C GLU A 97 -12.63 2.00 3.09
N ALA A 98 -11.45 2.01 2.47
CA ALA A 98 -10.57 0.84 2.32
C ALA A 98 -9.78 0.48 3.59
N SER A 99 -10.17 1.00 4.76
CA SER A 99 -9.65 0.60 6.08
C SER A 99 -9.52 -0.92 6.16
N ALA A 100 -8.29 -1.42 6.00
CA ALA A 100 -7.82 -2.80 6.11
C ALA A 100 -8.96 -3.78 6.45
N SER A 101 -9.76 -4.14 5.43
CA SER A 101 -10.81 -5.10 5.65
C SER A 101 -10.11 -6.43 5.94
N TYR A 102 -10.21 -6.91 7.18
CA TYR A 102 -9.94 -8.30 7.53
C TYR A 102 -11.01 -9.24 6.94
N THR A 103 -11.70 -8.80 5.88
CA THR A 103 -12.73 -9.57 5.19
C THR A 103 -12.10 -10.10 3.91
N SER A 104 -12.50 -11.31 3.53
CA SER A 104 -11.94 -12.10 2.42
C SER A 104 -12.13 -11.49 1.02
N ALA A 105 -12.59 -10.25 0.91
CA ALA A 105 -12.71 -9.52 -0.33
C ALA A 105 -12.29 -8.06 -0.15
N THR A 106 -11.17 -7.72 -0.80
CA THR A 106 -10.60 -6.38 -1.05
C THR A 106 -9.82 -5.75 0.11
N SER A 107 -8.57 -5.30 -0.04
CA SER A 107 -7.97 -4.74 -1.28
C SER A 107 -6.46 -4.91 -1.45
N TYR A 108 -5.68 -5.39 -0.47
CA TYR A 108 -4.24 -5.64 -0.65
C TYR A 108 -3.72 -6.70 0.34
N TYR A 109 -2.88 -7.61 -0.12
CA TYR A 109 -2.11 -8.47 0.76
C TYR A 109 -0.94 -7.71 1.38
N THR A 110 -0.75 -7.83 2.68
CA THR A 110 0.39 -7.19 3.34
C THR A 110 1.68 -7.96 3.07
N PRO A 111 2.82 -7.27 2.82
CA PRO A 111 4.11 -7.94 2.72
C PRO A 111 4.48 -8.53 4.08
N SER A 112 5.15 -9.69 4.06
CA SER A 112 5.55 -10.42 5.26
C SER A 112 6.85 -11.18 5.00
N ARG A 113 7.38 -11.80 6.06
CA ARG A 113 8.50 -12.75 5.93
C ARG A 113 8.01 -14.06 5.33
N PHE A 114 8.93 -14.79 4.73
CA PHE A 114 8.70 -16.15 4.29
C PHE A 114 8.54 -17.06 5.51
N ASP A 115 7.29 -17.38 5.85
CA ASP A 115 6.93 -18.23 6.98
C ASP A 115 5.82 -19.20 6.56
N THR A 116 6.21 -20.45 6.30
CA THR A 116 5.29 -21.53 5.92
C THR A 116 4.67 -22.24 7.13
N VAL A 117 4.95 -21.77 8.35
CA VAL A 117 4.45 -22.40 9.59
C VAL A 117 3.37 -21.53 10.22
N ASN A 118 3.62 -20.23 10.36
CA ASN A 118 2.70 -19.27 10.97
C ASN A 118 2.69 -17.93 10.19
N PRO A 119 2.22 -17.92 8.94
CA PRO A 119 2.15 -16.68 8.18
C PRO A 119 1.20 -15.68 8.87
N PRO A 120 1.50 -14.37 8.85
CA PRO A 120 0.59 -13.37 9.41
C PRO A 120 -0.76 -13.36 8.69
N ALA A 121 -1.85 -13.29 9.45
CA ALA A 121 -3.21 -13.22 8.90
C ALA A 121 -3.39 -12.00 7.98
N GLY A 122 -3.96 -12.21 6.80
CA GLY A 122 -4.15 -11.21 5.75
C GLY A 122 -2.87 -10.85 4.98
N SER A 123 -1.78 -11.62 5.11
CA SER A 123 -0.54 -11.37 4.38
C SER A 123 -0.47 -12.08 3.04
N LEU A 124 0.44 -11.62 2.18
CA LEU A 124 0.71 -12.27 0.90
C LEU A 124 1.21 -13.69 1.12
N MET A 125 2.06 -13.89 2.13
CA MET A 125 2.57 -15.22 2.48
C MET A 125 1.44 -16.18 2.88
N GLU A 126 0.46 -15.74 3.69
CA GLU A 126 -0.69 -16.58 4.06
C GLU A 126 -1.45 -17.02 2.80
N HIS A 127 -1.78 -16.06 1.94
CA HIS A 127 -2.52 -16.37 0.72
C HIS A 127 -1.74 -17.30 -0.23
N LEU A 128 -0.44 -17.05 -0.43
CA LEU A 128 0.40 -17.90 -1.27
C LEU A 128 0.55 -19.31 -0.68
N LEU A 129 0.61 -19.43 0.66
CA LEU A 129 0.62 -20.73 1.34
C LEU A 129 -0.69 -21.49 1.14
N GLU A 130 -1.84 -20.82 1.26
CA GLU A 130 -3.15 -21.42 0.99
C GLU A 130 -3.24 -21.99 -0.43
N GLN A 131 -2.76 -21.23 -1.44
CA GLN A 131 -2.75 -21.71 -2.82
C GLN A 131 -1.79 -22.89 -3.00
N HIS A 132 -0.64 -22.87 -2.31
CA HIS A 132 0.32 -23.96 -2.37
C HIS A 132 -0.23 -25.26 -1.77
N ASP A 133 -0.83 -25.17 -0.59
CA ASP A 133 -1.40 -26.32 0.11
C ASP A 133 -2.59 -26.92 -0.64
N ALA A 134 -3.36 -26.10 -1.36
CA ALA A 134 -4.46 -26.53 -2.21
C ALA A 134 -3.98 -27.22 -3.52
N HIS A 135 -2.81 -26.82 -4.02
CA HIS A 135 -2.29 -27.26 -5.33
C HIS A 135 -0.80 -27.65 -5.28
N PRO A 136 -0.40 -28.59 -4.40
CA PRO A 136 1.01 -28.90 -4.14
C PRO A 136 1.68 -29.67 -5.28
N ASP A 137 0.93 -30.24 -6.22
CA ASP A 137 1.47 -30.90 -7.40
C ASP A 137 1.91 -29.92 -8.48
N ILE A 138 1.34 -28.70 -8.49
CA ILE A 138 1.59 -27.70 -9.52
C ILE A 138 2.19 -26.38 -9.03
N THR A 139 2.44 -26.23 -7.73
CA THR A 139 2.98 -24.98 -7.15
C THR A 139 4.22 -25.19 -6.30
N ARG A 140 5.16 -24.22 -6.30
CA ARG A 140 6.26 -24.15 -5.32
C ARG A 140 6.45 -22.72 -4.83
N LEU A 141 6.67 -22.58 -3.52
CA LEU A 141 6.99 -21.31 -2.88
C LEU A 141 8.49 -21.15 -2.75
N HIS A 142 8.99 -19.98 -3.15
CA HIS A 142 10.40 -19.64 -3.14
C HIS A 142 10.62 -18.38 -2.31
N ASN A 143 11.63 -18.43 -1.43
CA ASN A 143 12.20 -17.23 -0.82
C ASN A 143 13.35 -16.74 -1.70
N LEU A 144 13.20 -15.56 -2.31
CA LEU A 144 14.22 -14.96 -3.18
C LEU A 144 15.21 -14.06 -2.42
N GLY A 145 14.99 -13.83 -1.13
CA GLY A 145 15.85 -13.06 -0.25
C GLY A 145 15.11 -11.94 0.49
N ALA A 146 15.82 -11.27 1.39
CA ALA A 146 15.26 -10.20 2.21
C ALA A 146 15.07 -8.88 1.45
N SER A 147 14.11 -8.07 1.90
CA SER A 147 14.02 -6.65 1.56
C SER A 147 15.27 -5.88 2.02
N GLN A 148 15.48 -4.69 1.46
CA GLN A 148 16.66 -3.87 1.79
C GLN A 148 16.80 -3.59 3.30
N ASP A 149 15.70 -3.40 4.00
CA ASP A 149 15.65 -3.13 5.45
C ASP A 149 15.50 -4.40 6.31
N GLY A 150 15.36 -5.58 5.69
CA GLY A 150 15.18 -6.87 6.37
C GLY A 150 13.84 -7.04 7.09
N ALA A 151 12.87 -6.15 6.84
CA ALA A 151 11.53 -6.26 7.41
C ALA A 151 10.73 -7.39 6.76
N TYR A 152 10.90 -7.61 5.46
CA TYR A 152 10.12 -8.54 4.63
C TYR A 152 11.03 -9.44 3.79
N ASP A 153 10.44 -10.44 3.15
CA ASP A 153 11.11 -11.25 2.14
C ASP A 153 10.47 -11.04 0.76
N ILE A 154 11.26 -11.23 -0.30
CA ILE A 154 10.79 -11.29 -1.68
C ILE A 154 10.33 -12.72 -1.93
N ILE A 155 9.02 -12.91 -2.04
CA ILE A 155 8.38 -14.22 -2.15
C ILE A 155 7.95 -14.44 -3.61
N ALA A 156 8.17 -15.64 -4.13
CA ALA A 156 7.67 -16.04 -5.45
C ALA A 156 6.93 -17.37 -5.37
N MET A 157 5.89 -17.51 -6.21
CA MET A 157 5.23 -18.77 -6.49
C MET A 157 5.55 -19.20 -7.92
N GLU A 158 6.09 -20.40 -8.05
CA GLU A 158 6.18 -21.10 -9.33
C GLU A 158 4.90 -21.88 -9.57
N VAL A 159 4.37 -21.82 -10.78
CA VAL A 159 3.25 -22.66 -11.24
C VAL A 159 3.72 -23.46 -12.44
N SER A 160 3.73 -24.78 -12.33
CA SER A 160 4.22 -25.71 -13.36
C SER A 160 3.52 -27.06 -13.23
N LYS A 161 3.43 -27.85 -14.29
CA LYS A 161 2.92 -29.23 -14.19
C LYS A 161 3.86 -30.18 -13.44
N ASN A 162 5.13 -29.82 -13.32
CA ASN A 162 6.14 -30.57 -12.57
C ASN A 162 7.18 -29.60 -11.98
N PRO A 163 6.85 -28.92 -10.88
CA PRO A 163 7.68 -27.83 -10.36
C PRO A 163 8.97 -28.31 -9.68
N ASP A 164 9.16 -29.63 -9.52
CA ASP A 164 10.37 -30.22 -8.94
C ASP A 164 11.46 -30.56 -9.98
N VAL A 165 11.19 -30.36 -11.28
CA VAL A 165 12.15 -30.67 -12.34
C VAL A 165 12.31 -29.51 -13.32
N VAL A 166 13.49 -29.42 -13.94
CA VAL A 166 13.71 -28.48 -15.03
C VAL A 166 13.10 -29.04 -16.30
N GLU A 167 12.08 -28.37 -16.81
CA GLU A 167 11.43 -28.71 -18.07
C GLU A 167 11.97 -27.86 -19.23
N ALA A 168 11.84 -28.36 -20.46
CA ALA A 168 12.20 -27.63 -21.67
C ALA A 168 11.14 -26.59 -22.08
N GLU A 169 10.10 -26.40 -21.26
CA GLU A 169 9.04 -25.42 -21.49
C GLU A 169 9.52 -23.99 -21.21
N PRO A 170 9.06 -22.98 -21.97
CA PRO A 170 9.42 -21.59 -21.73
C PRO A 170 8.88 -21.12 -20.38
N LYS A 171 9.71 -20.35 -19.66
CA LYS A 171 9.34 -19.76 -18.37
C LYS A 171 8.82 -18.34 -18.56
N ILE A 172 7.66 -18.05 -18.01
CA ILE A 172 7.10 -16.69 -17.90
C ILE A 172 7.29 -16.22 -16.47
N ARG A 173 7.78 -14.99 -16.30
CA ARG A 173 7.89 -14.33 -14.99
C ARG A 173 6.96 -13.12 -14.96
N ILE A 174 6.12 -13.06 -13.95
CA ILE A 174 5.19 -11.96 -13.70
C ILE A 174 5.62 -11.31 -12.38
N TYR A 175 5.72 -9.99 -12.39
CA TYR A 175 6.07 -9.18 -11.23
C TYR A 175 4.94 -8.18 -11.01
N ALA A 176 4.63 -7.92 -9.75
CA ALA A 176 3.61 -6.98 -9.32
C ALA A 176 4.18 -6.10 -8.20
N ASN A 177 3.61 -4.91 -8.01
CA ASN A 177 3.92 -3.98 -6.93
C ASN A 177 5.43 -3.66 -6.83
N ILE A 178 6.08 -3.45 -7.98
CA ILE A 178 7.51 -3.09 -8.01
C ILE A 178 7.72 -1.64 -7.54
N HIS A 179 6.69 -0.80 -7.69
CA HIS A 179 6.61 0.50 -7.04
C HIS A 179 5.68 0.35 -5.82
N GLY A 180 6.14 0.79 -4.65
CA GLY A 180 5.44 0.55 -3.38
C GLY A 180 4.09 1.27 -3.23
N ASP A 181 3.77 2.17 -4.15
CA ASP A 181 2.54 2.97 -4.21
C ASP A 181 1.59 2.54 -5.35
N GLU A 182 1.92 1.47 -6.09
CA GLU A 182 1.05 0.91 -7.12
C GLU A 182 -0.28 0.43 -6.53
N LYS A 183 -1.39 0.95 -7.09
CA LYS A 183 -2.76 0.58 -6.72
C LYS A 183 -3.26 -0.48 -7.72
N GLY A 184 -3.55 -1.70 -7.25
CA GLY A 184 -4.15 -2.79 -8.03
C GLY A 184 -3.20 -3.58 -8.95
N GLY A 185 -1.90 -3.64 -8.61
CA GLY A 185 -0.91 -4.48 -9.29
C GLY A 185 -1.07 -5.97 -9.04
#